data_AF-A0A938WAS4-F1
#
_entry.id   AF-A0A938WAS4-F1
#
_cell.length_a   1.000
_cell.length_b   1.000
_cell.length_c   1.000
_cell.angle_alpha   90.00
_cell.angle_beta   90.00
_cell.angle_gamma   90.00
#
_symmetry.space_group_name_H-M   'P 1'
#
loop_
_entity.id
_entity.type
_entity.pdbx_description
1 polymer ?
#
loop_
_entity_poly.entity_id
_entity_poly.type
_entity_poly.pdbx_seq_one_letter_code
_entity_poly.pdbx_strand_id
1 'polypeptide(L)' 'MTLHQGDCITLTSDENLYQVIGVDDRHNRCWVRRWPLARHGSPVFEISLQQVASHSHHHPPRLVHGA' A
#
# COMPACT_ATOMS: atom_id res chain seq x y z
N MET A 1 -8.32 -4.33 11.58
CA MET A 1 -7.63 -4.77 10.34
C MET A 1 -6.19 -5.03 10.73
N THR A 2 -5.60 -6.14 10.31
CA THR A 2 -4.18 -6.41 10.55
C THR A 2 -3.44 -6.17 9.25
N LEU A 3 -2.60 -5.14 9.22
CA LEU A 3 -1.85 -4.74 8.03
C LEU A 3 -0.55 -5.55 7.96
N HIS A 4 -0.25 -6.12 6.80
CA HIS A 4 0.97 -6.90 6.58
C HIS A 4 1.76 -6.37 5.39
N GLN A 5 3.06 -6.66 5.39
CA GLN A 5 3.90 -6.41 4.23
C GLN A 5 3.34 -7.17 3.01
N GLY A 6 3.26 -6.46 1.88
CA GLY A 6 2.71 -6.97 0.63
C GLY A 6 1.23 -6.63 0.40
N ASP A 7 0.49 -6.24 1.43
CA ASP A 7 -0.90 -5.81 1.31
C ASP A 7 -1.02 -4.61 0.37
N CYS A 8 -2.13 -4.54 -0.36
CA CYS A 8 -2.46 -3.39 -1.19
C CYS A 8 -3.58 -2.57 -0.54
N ILE A 9 -3.29 -1.30 -0.27
CA ILE A 9 -4.18 -0.41 0.45
C ILE A 9 -4.43 0.88 -0.32
N THR A 10 -5.51 1.56 -0.01
CA THR A 10 -5.72 2.97 -0.37
C THR A 10 -5.51 3.85 0.84
N LEU A 11 -5.25 5.13 0.60
CA LEU A 11 -5.09 6.11 1.68
C LEU A 11 -6.38 6.90 1.86
N THR A 12 -6.59 7.49 3.04
CA THR A 12 -7.74 8.37 3.25
C THR A 12 -7.65 9.68 2.47
N SER A 13 -6.45 10.03 2.00
CA SER A 13 -6.19 11.26 1.26
C SER A 13 -6.46 11.14 -0.24
N ASP A 14 -6.50 9.93 -0.82
CA ASP A 14 -6.70 9.71 -2.25
C ASP A 14 -7.19 8.29 -2.58
N GLU A 15 -7.59 8.05 -3.82
CA GLU A 15 -8.05 6.74 -4.29
C GLU A 15 -6.94 5.89 -4.93
N ASN A 16 -5.67 6.28 -4.74
CA ASN A 16 -4.55 5.54 -5.33
C ASN A 16 -4.27 4.26 -4.56
N LEU A 17 -3.79 3.25 -5.28
CA LEU A 17 -3.37 1.99 -4.68
C LEU A 17 -1.90 2.06 -4.29
N TYR A 18 -1.60 1.55 -3.10
CA TYR A 18 -0.26 1.47 -2.55
C TYR A 18 0.01 0.07 -2.04
N GLN A 19 1.25 -0.38 -2.15
CA GLN A 19 1.71 -1.63 -1.57
C GLN A 19 2.48 -1.35 -0.28
N VAL A 20 2.15 -2.08 0.78
CA VAL A 20 2.85 -2.05 2.06
C VAL A 20 4.21 -2.74 1.92
N ILE A 21 5.26 -2.04 2.35
CA ILE A 21 6.65 -2.50 2.31
C ILE A 21 7.14 -2.89 3.70
N GLY A 22 6.61 -2.27 4.75
CA GLY A 22 6.86 -2.63 6.13
C GLY A 22 5.83 -2.00 7.05
N VAL A 23 5.64 -2.61 8.22
CA VAL A 23 4.71 -2.13 9.24
C VAL A 23 5.47 -2.04 10.56
N ASP A 24 5.27 -0.93 11.28
CA ASP A 24 5.78 -0.68 12.62
C ASP A 24 4.59 -0.29 13.50
N ASP A 25 3.89 -1.32 13.99
CA ASP A 25 2.72 -1.16 14.86
C ASP A 25 3.07 -0.44 16.17
N ARG A 26 4.31 -0.59 16.65
CA ARG A 26 4.75 0.05 17.91
C ARG A 26 4.77 1.57 17.80
N HIS A 27 5.09 2.09 16.62
CA HIS A 27 5.14 3.53 16.38
C HIS A 27 3.95 4.04 15.56
N ASN A 28 2.93 3.20 15.30
CA ASN A 28 1.75 3.54 14.51
C ASN A 28 2.09 4.03 13.09
N ARG A 29 3.10 3.42 12.45
CA ARG A 29 3.58 3.81 11.12
C ARG A 29 3.72 2.62 10.19
N CYS A 30 3.62 2.87 8.90
CA CYS A 30 4.01 1.91 7.89
C CYS A 30 4.69 2.61 6.71
N TRP A 31 5.39 1.83 5.90
CA TRP A 31 6.04 2.28 4.69
C TRP A 31 5.34 1.69 3.49
N VAL A 32 5.02 2.54 2.52
CA VAL A 32 4.27 2.16 1.33
C VAL A 32 4.95 2.68 0.08
N ARG A 33 4.63 2.07 -1.07
CA ARG A 33 4.98 2.59 -2.40
C ARG A 33 3.78 2.52 -3.32
N ARG A 34 3.76 3.38 -4.34
CA ARG A 34 2.65 3.38 -5.31
C ARG A 34 2.58 2.07 -6.10
N TRP A 35 1.38 1.54 -6.23
CA TRP A 35 1.04 0.36 -7.03
C TRP A 35 0.04 0.74 -8.12
N PRO A 36 0.17 0.23 -9.37
CA PRO A 36 1.23 -0.65 -9.84
C PRO A 36 2.61 0.01 -9.90
N LEU A 37 3.66 -0.80 -9.96
CA LEU A 37 5.02 -0.29 -10.05
C LEU A 37 5.23 0.41 -11.39
N ALA A 38 5.75 1.64 -11.33
CA ALA A 38 6.22 2.30 -12.55
C ALA A 38 7.44 1.56 -13.13
N ARG A 39 7.77 1.83 -14.40
CA ARG A 39 8.90 1.19 -15.10
C ARG A 39 10.24 1.35 -14.36
N HIS A 40 10.40 2.44 -13.60
CA HIS A 40 11.60 2.74 -12.81
C HIS A 40 11.44 2.41 -11.31
N GLY A 41 10.40 1.66 -10.96
CA GLY A 41 9.96 1.48 -9.58
C GLY A 41 9.17 2.68 -9.06
N SER A 42 8.60 2.51 -7.87
CA SER A 42 7.86 3.55 -7.16
C SER A 42 8.60 3.86 -5.86
N PRO A 43 8.77 5.14 -5.48
CA PRO A 43 9.45 5.50 -4.24
C PRO A 43 8.68 4.96 -3.03
N VAL A 44 9.43 4.59 -1.99
CA VAL A 44 8.88 4.20 -0.69
C VAL A 44 8.79 5.44 0.19
N PHE A 45 7.67 5.64 0.85
CA PHE A 45 7.46 6.73 1.80
C PHE A 45 6.73 6.24 3.04
N GLU A 46 6.88 6.99 4.13
CA GLU A 46 6.28 6.70 5.44
C GLU A 46 4.88 7.34 5.54
N ILE A 47 3.95 6.62 6.17
CA ILE A 47 2.63 7.13 6.55
C ILE A 47 2.25 6.66 7.96
N SER A 48 1.31 7.37 8.58
CA SER A 48 0.63 6.88 9.78
C SER A 48 -0.36 5.78 9.42
N LEU A 49 -0.50 4.75 10.28
CA LEU A 49 -1.52 3.71 10.10
C LEU A 49 -2.95 4.26 10.07
N GLN A 50 -3.18 5.45 10.64
CA GLN A 50 -4.48 6.13 10.58
C GLN A 50 -4.83 6.66 9.18
N GLN A 51 -3.84 6.78 8.29
CA GLN A 51 -4.05 7.20 6.91
C GLN A 51 -4.47 6.03 6.00
N VAL A 52 -4.48 4.80 6.51
CA VAL A 52 -4.92 3.61 5.76
C VAL A 52 -6.45 3.60 5.73
N ALA A 53 -7.03 3.58 4.54
CA ALA A 53 -8.47 3.45 4.40
C ALA A 53 -8.94 2.04 4.77
N SER A 54 -10.16 1.93 5.30
CA SER A 54 -10.75 0.66 5.78
C SER A 54 -10.90 -0.41 4.70
N HIS A 55 -10.74 -0.07 3.43
CA HIS A 55 -10.83 -0.96 2.28
C HIS A 55 -9.42 -1.43 1.87
N SER A 56 -8.77 -2.23 2.72
CA SER A 56 -7.52 -2.92 2.33
C SER A 56 -7.82 -4.15 1.49
N HIS A 57 -7.10 -4.30 0.38
CA HIS A 57 -7.05 -5.51 -0.43
C HIS A 57 -5.84 -6.34 0.02
N HIS A 58 -6.09 -7.55 0.53
CA HIS A 58 -5.05 -8.47 1.02
C HIS A 58 -4.12 -9.05 -0.08
N HIS A 59 -4.31 -8.64 -1.35
CA HIS A 59 -3.42 -8.99 -2.43
C HIS A 59 -3.47 -7.93 -3.54
N PRO A 60 -2.35 -7.63 -4.22
CA PRO A 60 -2.38 -6.80 -5.40
C PRO A 60 -3.33 -7.43 -6.43
N PRO A 61 -4.28 -6.67 -7.00
CA PRO A 61 -5.06 -7.16 -8.12
C PRO A 61 -4.07 -7.54 -9.22
N ARG A 62 -4.19 -8.78 -9.69
CA ARG A 62 -3.41 -9.29 -10.81
C ARG A 62 -3.70 -8.34 -11.98
N LEU A 63 -2.74 -7.49 -12.35
CA LEU A 63 -2.78 -6.81 -13.63
C LEU A 63 -2.67 -7.93 -14.67
N VAL A 64 -3.83 -8.38 -15.16
CA VAL A 64 -3.89 -9.17 -16.39
C VAL A 64 -3.26 -8.28 -17.45
N HIS A 65 -2.04 -8.63 -17.87
CA HIS A 65 -1.47 -8.05 -19.06
C HIS A 65 -2.45 -8.43 -20.19
N GLY A 66 -3.18 -7.42 -20.68
CA GLY A 66 -4.03 -7.58 -21.85
C GLY A 66 -3.18 -8.05 -23.03
N ALA A 67 -3.78 -8.95 -23.80
CA ALA A 67 -3.25 -9.67 -24.95
C ALA A 67 -2.63 -8.78 -26.04
#